data_AF-A0A2D5UNA4-F1
#
_entry.id   AF-A0A2D5UNA4-F1
#
_cell.length_a   1.000
_cell.length_b   1.000
_cell.length_c   1.000
_cell.angle_alpha   90.00
_cell.angle_beta   90.00
_cell.angle_gamma   90.00
#
_symmetry.space_group_name_H-M   'P 1'
#
loop_
_entity.id
_entity.type
_entity.pdbx_description
1 polymer ?
#
loop_
_entity_poly.entity_id
_entity_poly.type
_entity_poly.pdbx_seq_one_letter_code
_entity_poly.pdbx_strand_id
1 'polypeptide(L)'
;MVKNSVLLLILLFQINLIKAQQDSNFYQPPPWAKKQIWYQIFVERFNNGDPTNDPLPHNISSSTDFRPVPGNWEVTPWTNNWYET
;
A
#
# COMPACT_ATOMS: atom_id res chain seq x y z
N MET A 1 37.81 9.53 42.94
CA MET A 1 37.73 9.99 41.52
C MET A 1 37.14 8.94 40.59
N VAL A 2 37.62 7.68 40.57
CA VAL A 2 37.15 6.62 39.65
C VAL A 2 35.65 6.29 39.76
N LYS A 3 35.10 6.26 40.98
CA LYS A 3 33.68 5.91 41.22
C LYS A 3 32.70 6.91 40.59
N ASN A 4 33.04 8.21 40.60
CA ASN A 4 32.23 9.27 40.02
C ASN A 4 32.30 9.26 38.49
N SER A 5 33.46 8.90 37.93
CA SER A 5 33.65 8.74 36.48
C SER A 5 32.88 7.53 35.94
N VAL A 6 32.83 6.42 36.68
CA VAL A 6 32.02 5.24 36.31
C VAL A 6 30.53 5.55 36.36
N LEU A 7 30.07 6.26 37.39
CA LEU A 7 28.67 6.69 37.49
C LEU A 7 28.25 7.59 36.32
N LEU A 8 29.14 8.49 35.90
CA LEU A 8 28.90 9.38 34.77
C LEU A 8 28.83 8.60 33.44
N LEU A 9 29.69 7.61 33.24
CA LEU A 9 29.66 6.75 32.05
C LEU A 9 28.39 5.90 31.98
N ILE A 10 27.91 5.38 33.12
CA ILE A 10 26.63 4.66 33.20
C ILE A 10 25.48 5.62 32.85
N LEU A 11 25.48 6.83 33.40
CA LEU A 11 24.44 7.82 33.10
C LEU A 11 24.40 8.21 31.62
N LEU A 12 25.57 8.42 31.01
CA LEU A 12 25.70 8.70 29.58
C LEU A 12 25.24 7.53 28.72
N PHE A 13 25.53 6.29 29.11
CA PHE A 13 25.06 5.10 28.39
C PHE A 13 23.53 4.95 28.45
N GLN A 14 22.93 5.19 29.62
CA GLN A 14 21.47 5.18 29.80
C GLN A 14 20.76 6.26 28.95
N ILE A 15 21.34 7.45 28.83
CA ILE A 15 20.79 8.52 27.99
C ILE A 15 20.80 8.13 26.50
N ASN A 16 21.85 7.42 26.04
CA ASN A 16 21.93 6.96 24.66
C ASN A 16 20.93 5.84 24.35
N LEU A 17 20.63 4.95 25.31
CA LEU A 17 19.61 3.91 25.16
C LEU A 17 18.20 4.49 24.99
N ILE A 18 17.85 5.56 25.72
CA ILE A 18 16.52 6.19 25.63
C ILE A 18 16.32 6.87 24.27
N LYS A 19 17.36 7.51 23.70
CA LYS A 19 17.28 8.15 22.38
C LYS A 19 17.07 7.15 21.24
N ALA A 20 17.64 5.95 21.35
CA ALA A 20 17.50 4.91 20.32
C ALA A 20 16.06 4.37 20.18
N GLN A 21 15.17 4.64 21.15
CA GLN A 21 13.81 4.10 21.19
C GLN A 21 12.73 5.07 20.66
N GLN A 22 13.10 6.25 20.13
CA GLN A 22 12.13 7.33 19.92
C GLN A 22 11.38 7.36 18.58
N ASP A 23 11.67 6.48 17.61
CA ASP A 23 11.13 6.62 16.24
C ASP A 23 10.29 5.44 15.75
N SER A 24 9.19 5.14 16.45
CA SER A 24 8.15 4.27 15.90
C SER A 24 6.74 4.67 16.35
N ASN A 25 6.41 5.96 16.25
CA ASN A 25 5.04 6.41 16.53
C ASN A 25 4.16 6.16 15.29
N PHE A 26 3.86 4.88 15.01
CA PHE A 26 3.01 4.41 13.90
C PHE A 26 1.57 4.97 13.94
N TYR A 27 1.17 5.64 15.02
CA TYR A 27 -0.13 6.27 15.17
C TYR A 27 -0.29 7.56 14.35
N GLN A 28 0.79 8.15 13.85
CA GLN A 28 0.72 9.38 13.07
C GLN A 28 0.99 9.11 11.59
N PRO A 29 0.12 9.58 10.69
CA PRO A 29 0.42 9.49 9.26
C PRO A 29 1.65 10.34 8.93
N PRO A 30 2.38 10.00 7.85
CA PRO A 30 3.55 10.76 7.41
C PRO A 30 3.23 12.25 7.23
N PRO A 31 4.12 13.18 7.63
CA PRO A 31 3.86 14.62 7.55
C PRO A 31 3.48 15.13 6.15
N TRP A 32 4.03 14.52 5.09
CA TRP A 32 3.75 14.91 3.70
C TRP A 32 2.28 14.70 3.33
N ALA A 33 1.60 13.70 3.89
CA ALA A 33 0.22 13.36 3.54
C ALA A 33 -0.77 14.51 3.85
N LYS A 34 -0.41 15.41 4.78
CA LYS A 34 -1.26 16.54 5.20
C LYS A 34 -1.44 17.62 4.15
N LYS A 35 -0.56 17.71 3.14
CA LYS A 35 -0.54 18.81 2.16
C LYS A 35 -0.73 18.33 0.71
N GLN A 36 -1.30 17.14 0.54
CA GLN A 36 -1.52 16.55 -0.79
C GLN A 36 -2.99 16.66 -1.24
N ILE A 37 -3.16 16.65 -2.56
CA ILE A 37 -4.44 16.42 -3.22
C ILE A 37 -4.43 14.98 -3.72
N TRP A 38 -5.49 14.22 -3.41
CA TRP A 38 -5.58 12.80 -3.73
C TRP A 38 -6.57 12.56 -4.86
N TYR A 39 -6.23 11.64 -5.76
CA TYR A 39 -7.09 11.16 -6.83
C TYR A 39 -7.34 9.66 -6.61
N GLN A 40 -8.62 9.29 -6.48
CA GLN A 40 -9.02 7.90 -6.48
C GLN A 40 -9.20 7.44 -7.93
N ILE A 41 -8.50 6.37 -8.31
CA ILE A 41 -8.51 5.83 -9.67
C ILE A 41 -9.07 4.41 -9.64
N PHE A 42 -10.09 4.14 -10.46
CA PHE A 42 -10.54 2.79 -10.78
C PHE A 42 -9.77 2.29 -12.00
N VAL A 43 -8.73 1.49 -11.75
CA VAL A 43 -7.72 1.10 -12.77
C VAL A 43 -8.35 0.46 -14.01
N GLU A 44 -9.32 -0.45 -13.84
CA GLU A 44 -10.04 -1.16 -14.90
C GLU A 44 -10.91 -0.25 -15.80
N ARG A 45 -11.06 1.04 -15.47
CA ARG A 45 -11.95 1.97 -16.19
C ARG A 45 -11.32 3.32 -16.50
N PHE A 46 -10.11 3.58 -16.01
CA PHE A 46 -9.48 4.89 -16.16
C PHE A 46 -8.83 5.04 -17.53
N ASN A 47 -7.92 4.13 -17.89
CA ASN A 47 -7.26 4.12 -19.19
C ASN A 47 -6.58 2.76 -19.42
N ASN A 48 -6.67 2.22 -20.65
CA ASN A 48 -5.85 1.09 -21.04
C ASN A 48 -4.52 1.58 -21.62
N GLY A 49 -3.45 1.45 -20.84
CA GLY A 49 -2.10 1.81 -21.28
C GLY A 49 -1.36 0.70 -22.02
N ASP A 50 -1.81 -0.56 -21.87
CA ASP A 50 -1.13 -1.73 -22.42
C ASP A 50 -2.13 -2.88 -22.63
N PRO A 51 -2.72 -2.97 -23.84
CA PRO A 51 -3.69 -4.02 -24.16
C PRO A 51 -3.13 -5.45 -24.13
N THR A 52 -1.80 -5.62 -24.07
CA THR A 52 -1.19 -6.95 -24.06
C THR A 52 -1.41 -7.69 -22.74
N ASN A 53 -1.81 -6.97 -21.69
CA ASN A 53 -2.15 -7.52 -20.38
C ASN A 53 -3.65 -7.52 -20.07
N ASP A 54 -4.50 -7.23 -21.07
CA ASP A 54 -5.96 -7.32 -20.91
C ASP A 54 -6.36 -8.69 -20.34
N PRO A 55 -7.35 -8.75 -19.43
CA PRO A 55 -7.71 -9.99 -18.76
C PRO A 55 -8.22 -11.03 -19.76
N LEU A 56 -7.85 -12.28 -19.52
CA LEU A 56 -8.32 -13.44 -20.26
C LEU A 56 -9.15 -14.34 -19.33
N PRO A 57 -10.03 -15.20 -19.85
CA PRO A 57 -10.85 -16.09 -19.02
C PRO A 57 -10.06 -16.91 -17.99
N HIS A 58 -8.84 -17.36 -18.34
CA HIS A 58 -7.99 -18.11 -17.43
C HIS A 58 -7.36 -17.26 -16.31
N ASN A 59 -7.25 -15.94 -16.49
CA ASN A 59 -6.72 -15.01 -15.48
C ASN A 59 -7.73 -14.78 -14.35
N ILE A 60 -9.02 -14.92 -14.65
CA ILE A 60 -10.12 -14.62 -13.73
C ILE A 60 -10.79 -15.88 -13.15
N SER A 61 -10.37 -17.06 -13.59
CA SER A 61 -10.88 -18.33 -13.07
C SER A 61 -10.11 -18.78 -11.82
N SER A 62 -10.84 -19.17 -10.78
CA SER A 62 -10.31 -19.79 -9.55
C SER A 62 -10.92 -21.18 -9.32
N SER A 63 -10.17 -22.05 -8.64
CA SER A 63 -10.66 -23.38 -8.23
C SER A 63 -11.83 -23.32 -7.25
N THR A 64 -12.05 -22.18 -6.62
CA THR A 64 -13.13 -21.93 -5.66
C THR A 64 -14.33 -21.21 -6.27
N ASP A 65 -14.35 -21.01 -7.58
CA ASP A 65 -15.44 -20.28 -8.23
C ASP A 65 -16.78 -21.01 -8.08
N PHE A 66 -17.80 -20.27 -7.66
CA PHE A 66 -19.16 -20.80 -7.55
C PHE A 66 -19.78 -21.10 -8.92
N ARG A 67 -19.33 -20.40 -9.97
CA ARG A 67 -19.76 -20.60 -11.37
C ARG A 67 -18.55 -20.48 -12.29
N PRO A 68 -18.49 -21.28 -13.38
CA PRO A 68 -17.44 -21.12 -14.37
C PRO A 68 -17.54 -19.77 -15.07
N VAL A 69 -16.43 -19.32 -15.64
CA VAL A 69 -16.39 -18.16 -16.55
C VAL A 69 -17.33 -18.43 -17.74
N PRO A 70 -18.25 -17.51 -18.09
CA PRO A 70 -19.15 -17.68 -19.22
C PRO A 70 -18.39 -17.87 -20.55
N GLY A 71 -18.93 -18.69 -21.44
CA GLY A 71 -18.31 -18.92 -22.77
C GLY A 71 -18.32 -17.69 -23.69
N ASN A 72 -19.21 -16.73 -23.44
CA ASN A 72 -19.31 -15.45 -24.14
C ASN A 72 -18.71 -14.29 -23.34
N TRP A 73 -17.85 -14.59 -22.36
CA TRP A 73 -17.18 -13.56 -21.59
C TRP A 73 -16.25 -12.73 -22.50
N GLU A 74 -16.29 -11.41 -22.34
CA GLU A 74 -15.42 -10.48 -23.05
C GLU A 74 -15.04 -9.29 -22.16
N VAL A 75 -13.93 -8.64 -22.50
CA VAL A 75 -13.49 -7.42 -21.82
C VAL A 75 -14.50 -6.32 -22.13
N THR A 76 -15.02 -5.66 -21.08
CA THR A 76 -15.87 -4.48 -21.27
C THR A 76 -15.05 -3.38 -21.96
N PRO A 77 -15.57 -2.72 -23.01
CA PRO A 77 -14.84 -1.66 -23.67
C PRO A 77 -14.35 -0.60 -22.69
N TRP A 78 -13.10 -0.19 -22.86
CA TRP A 78 -12.51 0.87 -22.05
C TRP A 78 -13.29 2.17 -22.24
N THR A 79 -13.42 2.96 -21.17
CA THR A 79 -14.21 4.21 -21.13
C THR A 79 -15.72 4.03 -21.35
N ASN A 80 -16.25 2.80 -21.35
CA ASN A 80 -17.69 2.55 -21.48
C ASN A 80 -18.51 3.26 -20.39
N ASN A 81 -19.73 3.69 -20.74
CA ASN A 81 -20.66 4.32 -19.81
C ASN A 81 -21.06 3.31 -18.72
N TRP A 82 -21.04 3.75 -17.46
CA TRP A 82 -21.37 2.92 -16.30
C TRP A 82 -22.80 2.36 -16.33
N TYR A 83 -23.73 3.08 -16.96
CA TYR A 83 -25.14 2.75 -16.99
C TYR A 83 -25.56 1.96 -18.22
N GLU A 84 -24.61 1.62 -19.09
CA GLU A 84 -24.85 0.90 -20.33
C GLU A 84 -24.12 -0.46 -20.25
N THR A 85 -24.85 -1.53 -20.57
CA THR A 85 -24.35 -2.91 -20.64
C THR A 85 -24.54 -3.45 -22.04
#